data_AF-A0A5E7VVL4-F1
#
_entry.id   AF-A0A5E7VVL4-F1
#
_cell.length_a   1.000
_cell.length_b   1.000
_cell.length_c   1.000
_cell.angle_alpha   90.00
_cell.angle_beta   90.00
_cell.angle_gamma   90.00
#
_symmetry.space_group_name_H-M   'P 1'
#
loop_
_entity.id
_entity.type
_entity.pdbx_description
1 polymer ?
#
loop_
_entity_poly.entity_id
_entity_poly.type
_entity_poly.pdbx_seq_one_letter_code
_entity_poly.pdbx_strand_id
1 'polypeptide(L)'
;MKDNAWKNKSFILRLDGISVKITILFALSLAGSLIFLNRWVVTDLGFHSFGRVWQYYVSYFDYGFVRRAFFGTVLDVTGLNKAISNPYFFSYALYSIKIIILSLIVFIYVIKNKVFTNVYGYIVVFFSPAFILQAGYLTGNQDLELTIILAIVFLYVRSWSVLLFLSIVGLLIHELYIFSFPAALLSVYIKRNKGFDIVSREVVSSIVICLIVLAVLMLTAFAGVNVPKEEFEATMAQKMGVAAYNHSLWSGYFEVFSSVDSNLNTGVNALLQIPEKIKYTIIPILYALLWALSNSYYSQVDLWKKTLILLALILPISAIFVASDFYRWVGMSANLSILYAISYSSIKEAFIPKKVFVVLFLFSFVAPFGSANLERPFPAHQLIIEKAFNH
;
A
#
# COMPACT_ATOMS: atom_id res chain seq x y z
N MET A 1 -22.77 -29.99 -22.09
CA MET A 1 -23.31 -28.66 -22.42
C MET A 1 -22.36 -27.60 -21.87
N LYS A 2 -21.49 -27.08 -22.74
CA LYS A 2 -20.55 -25.98 -22.47
C LYS A 2 -21.23 -24.70 -22.96
N ASP A 3 -21.81 -23.92 -22.04
CA ASP A 3 -22.41 -22.64 -22.41
C ASP A 3 -21.36 -21.55 -22.54
N ASN A 4 -21.22 -21.08 -23.77
CA ASN A 4 -20.43 -19.95 -24.23
C ASN A 4 -21.02 -18.61 -23.71
N ALA A 5 -20.97 -18.37 -22.41
CA ALA A 5 -21.40 -17.10 -21.79
C ALA A 5 -20.36 -15.96 -21.91
N TRP A 6 -19.39 -16.07 -22.82
CA TRP A 6 -18.36 -15.05 -23.09
C TRP A 6 -18.54 -14.32 -24.43
N LYS A 7 -19.69 -14.48 -25.10
CA LYS A 7 -20.00 -13.70 -26.32
C LYS A 7 -20.34 -12.25 -25.95
N ASN A 8 -19.38 -11.36 -26.22
CA ASN A 8 -19.56 -9.97 -26.66
C ASN A 8 -20.78 -9.23 -26.07
N LYS A 9 -20.71 -8.84 -24.80
CA LYS A 9 -21.29 -7.55 -24.41
C LYS A 9 -20.29 -6.48 -24.84
N SER A 10 -20.54 -5.89 -26.01
CA SER A 10 -19.90 -4.65 -26.44
C SER A 10 -19.84 -3.68 -25.25
N PHE A 11 -18.64 -3.23 -24.92
CA PHE A 11 -18.31 -2.32 -23.83
C PHE A 11 -18.87 -0.92 -24.13
N ILE A 12 -20.18 -0.79 -24.18
CA ILE A 12 -20.84 0.51 -24.15
C ILE A 12 -21.19 0.74 -22.69
N LEU A 13 -20.33 1.49 -22.00
CA LEU A 13 -20.65 2.09 -20.70
C LEU A 13 -21.90 2.96 -20.87
N ARG A 14 -23.09 2.37 -20.71
CA ARG A 14 -24.27 3.17 -20.38
C ARG A 14 -24.01 3.75 -19.01
N LEU A 15 -23.55 5.00 -18.97
CA LEU A 15 -23.34 5.76 -17.75
C LEU A 15 -24.69 5.95 -17.07
N ASP A 16 -25.00 5.08 -16.12
CA ASP A 16 -26.08 5.33 -15.18
C ASP A 16 -25.67 6.43 -14.18
N GLY A 17 -26.64 7.01 -13.47
CA GLY A 17 -26.38 8.10 -12.53
C GLY A 17 -25.39 7.74 -11.40
N ILE A 18 -25.21 6.45 -11.10
CA ILE A 18 -24.22 5.98 -10.13
C ILE A 18 -22.81 5.99 -10.75
N SER A 19 -22.67 5.54 -12.00
CA SER A 19 -21.40 5.54 -12.73
C SER A 19 -20.84 6.95 -12.91
N VAL A 20 -21.71 7.94 -13.15
CA VAL A 20 -21.32 9.36 -13.19
C VAL A 20 -20.77 9.81 -11.83
N LYS A 21 -21.47 9.50 -10.72
CA LYS A 21 -21.02 9.83 -9.36
C LYS A 21 -19.68 9.19 -9.04
N ILE A 22 -19.49 7.91 -9.36
CA ILE A 22 -18.22 7.20 -9.16
C ILE A 22 -17.08 7.89 -9.94
N THR A 23 -17.34 8.28 -11.19
CA THR A 23 -16.36 8.97 -12.04
C THR A 23 -15.94 10.32 -11.45
N ILE A 24 -16.90 11.10 -10.94
CA ILE A 24 -16.61 12.37 -10.25
C ILE A 24 -15.77 12.14 -9.00
N LEU A 25 -16.13 11.16 -8.15
CA LEU A 25 -15.38 10.85 -6.93
C LEU A 25 -13.96 10.39 -7.23
N PHE A 26 -13.78 9.57 -8.27
CA PHE A 26 -12.46 9.17 -8.77
C PHE A 26 -11.64 10.38 -9.21
N ALA A 27 -12.19 11.25 -10.06
CA ALA A 27 -11.48 12.41 -10.59
C ALA A 27 -11.05 13.37 -9.46
N LEU A 28 -11.94 13.63 -8.49
CA LEU A 28 -11.64 14.49 -7.35
C LEU A 28 -10.58 13.89 -6.42
N SER A 29 -10.66 12.58 -6.13
CA SER A 29 -9.66 11.88 -5.32
C SER A 29 -8.28 11.86 -5.99
N LEU A 30 -8.23 11.60 -7.30
CA LEU A 30 -6.99 11.62 -8.06
C LEU A 30 -6.38 13.03 -8.07
N ALA A 31 -7.19 14.06 -8.34
CA ALA A 31 -6.73 15.45 -8.28
C ALA A 31 -6.21 15.81 -6.89
N GLY A 32 -6.93 15.45 -5.82
CA GLY A 32 -6.51 15.68 -4.44
C GLY A 32 -5.19 14.97 -4.09
N SER A 33 -5.01 13.72 -4.53
CA SER A 33 -3.78 12.98 -4.33
C SER A 33 -2.58 13.61 -5.07
N LEU A 34 -2.79 14.07 -6.31
CA LEU A 34 -1.75 14.79 -7.07
C LEU A 34 -1.41 16.15 -6.44
N ILE A 35 -2.38 16.84 -5.81
CA ILE A 35 -2.11 18.05 -5.02
C ILE A 35 -1.23 17.71 -3.81
N PHE A 36 -1.56 16.66 -3.05
CA PHE A 36 -0.74 16.23 -1.91
C PHE A 36 0.67 15.78 -2.31
N LEU A 37 0.81 15.15 -3.48
CA LEU A 37 2.11 14.83 -4.05
C LEU A 37 2.92 16.10 -4.32
N ASN A 38 2.29 17.14 -4.86
CA ASN A 38 2.93 18.41 -5.17
C ASN A 38 3.01 19.38 -3.98
N ARG A 39 2.95 18.88 -2.74
CA ARG A 39 3.10 19.71 -1.52
C ARG A 39 4.42 20.46 -1.46
N TRP A 40 5.44 20.05 -2.22
CA TRP A 40 6.72 20.75 -2.33
C TRP A 40 6.56 22.23 -2.71
N VAL A 41 5.49 22.62 -3.41
CA VAL A 41 5.18 24.01 -3.77
C VAL A 41 4.89 24.87 -2.54
N VAL A 42 4.40 24.26 -1.45
CA VAL A 42 3.96 24.97 -0.24
C VAL A 42 4.80 24.67 1.00
N THR A 43 5.76 23.74 0.92
CA THR A 43 6.65 23.40 2.03
C THR A 43 8.03 24.00 1.84
N ASP A 44 8.67 24.44 2.93
CA ASP A 44 10.03 25.00 2.93
C ASP A 44 11.09 24.01 2.41
N LEU A 45 10.80 22.70 2.44
CA LEU A 45 11.67 21.65 1.91
C LEU A 45 11.76 21.64 0.38
N GLY A 46 10.86 22.32 -0.33
CA GLY A 46 10.78 22.24 -1.79
C GLY A 46 10.76 20.78 -2.28
N PHE A 47 11.49 20.51 -3.37
CA PHE A 47 11.61 19.17 -3.96
C PHE A 47 12.18 18.10 -3.00
N HIS A 48 12.91 18.49 -1.95
CA HIS A 48 13.45 17.56 -0.96
C HIS A 48 12.36 16.91 -0.09
N SER A 49 11.14 17.45 -0.11
CA SER A 49 9.98 16.86 0.56
C SER A 49 9.61 15.45 0.04
N PHE A 50 10.18 15.01 -1.08
CA PHE A 50 10.00 13.65 -1.61
C PHE A 50 10.60 12.57 -0.68
N GLY A 51 11.77 12.83 -0.10
CA GLY A 51 12.48 11.86 0.76
C GLY A 51 13.34 10.85 -0.01
N ARG A 52 13.04 9.55 0.10
CA ARG A 52 13.94 8.44 -0.28
C ARG A 52 14.04 8.21 -1.80
N VAL A 53 14.72 9.11 -2.50
CA VAL A 53 14.98 9.01 -3.95
C VAL A 53 15.85 7.78 -4.30
N TRP A 54 16.74 7.38 -3.40
CA TRP A 54 17.70 6.27 -3.59
C TRP A 54 17.07 4.94 -4.00
N GLN A 55 15.80 4.70 -3.65
CA GLN A 55 15.07 3.47 -4.00
C GLN A 55 14.95 3.24 -5.51
N TYR A 56 15.10 4.29 -6.31
CA TYR A 56 15.05 4.22 -7.78
C TYR A 56 16.42 4.03 -8.44
N TYR A 57 17.50 4.04 -7.65
CA TYR A 57 18.88 4.00 -8.13
C TYR A 57 19.70 2.84 -7.54
N VAL A 58 19.26 2.24 -6.42
CA VAL A 58 19.86 1.03 -5.88
C VAL A 58 19.59 -0.17 -6.79
N SER A 59 20.63 -0.90 -7.17
CA SER A 59 20.55 -1.98 -8.17
C SER A 59 21.31 -3.23 -7.72
N TYR A 60 20.81 -4.39 -8.11
CA TYR A 60 21.49 -5.67 -7.88
C TYR A 60 22.80 -5.77 -8.66
N PHE A 61 22.96 -5.01 -9.74
CA PHE A 61 24.21 -5.01 -10.52
C PHE A 61 25.36 -4.31 -9.80
N ASP A 62 25.07 -3.41 -8.87
CA ASP A 62 26.11 -2.70 -8.11
C ASP A 62 26.56 -3.52 -6.88
N TYR A 63 25.59 -4.12 -6.18
CA TYR A 63 25.82 -4.64 -4.82
C TYR A 63 25.54 -6.14 -4.68
N GLY A 64 25.19 -6.83 -5.77
CA GLY A 64 24.63 -8.17 -5.70
C GLY A 64 23.22 -8.17 -5.11
N PHE A 65 22.76 -9.32 -4.60
CA PHE A 65 21.40 -9.46 -4.08
C PHE A 65 21.24 -8.75 -2.72
N VAL A 66 20.64 -7.55 -2.73
CA VAL A 66 20.37 -6.73 -1.53
C VAL A 66 18.88 -6.37 -1.44
N ARG A 67 18.30 -6.33 -0.23
CA ARG A 67 16.87 -6.02 -0.08
C ARG A 67 16.52 -4.65 -0.68
N ARG A 68 15.27 -4.51 -1.14
CA ARG A 68 14.68 -3.27 -1.71
C ARG A 68 15.27 -2.79 -3.04
N ALA A 69 16.22 -3.51 -3.63
CA ALA A 69 16.84 -3.13 -4.89
C ALA A 69 16.11 -3.64 -6.15
N PHE A 70 15.09 -4.49 -6.03
CA PHE A 70 14.42 -5.05 -7.22
C PHE A 70 13.86 -3.96 -8.13
N PHE A 71 13.14 -2.99 -7.58
CA PHE A 71 12.51 -1.94 -8.38
C PHE A 71 13.55 -1.03 -9.04
N GLY A 72 14.59 -0.61 -8.30
CA GLY A 72 15.69 0.17 -8.86
C GLY A 72 16.48 -0.59 -9.93
N THR A 73 16.66 -1.91 -9.77
CA THR A 73 17.30 -2.78 -10.78
C THR A 73 16.50 -2.78 -12.08
N VAL A 74 15.17 -2.92 -12.03
CA VAL A 74 14.32 -2.86 -13.23
C VAL A 74 14.45 -1.50 -13.93
N LEU A 75 14.48 -0.40 -13.17
CA LEU A 75 14.65 0.94 -13.72
C LEU A 75 16.03 1.14 -14.35
N ASP A 76 17.08 0.59 -13.76
CA ASP A 76 18.45 0.70 -14.26
C ASP A 76 18.65 -0.11 -15.55
N VAL A 77 18.12 -1.34 -15.61
CA VAL A 77 18.14 -2.19 -16.82
C VAL A 77 17.38 -1.54 -17.97
N THR A 78 16.24 -0.93 -17.69
CA THR A 78 15.44 -0.24 -18.71
C THR A 78 15.97 1.15 -19.06
N GLY A 79 16.89 1.69 -18.26
CA GLY A 79 17.39 3.06 -18.39
C GLY A 79 16.37 4.15 -18.03
N LEU A 80 15.22 3.79 -17.46
CA LEU A 80 14.15 4.75 -17.16
C LEU A 80 14.57 5.79 -16.12
N ASN A 81 15.36 5.40 -15.13
CA ASN A 81 15.91 6.32 -14.12
C ASN A 81 16.95 7.31 -14.68
N LYS A 82 17.36 7.16 -15.94
CA LYS A 82 18.28 8.07 -16.65
C LYS A 82 17.56 8.96 -17.66
N ALA A 83 16.24 8.79 -17.84
CA ALA A 83 15.45 9.53 -18.82
C ALA A 83 15.27 11.01 -18.47
N ILE A 84 15.34 11.36 -17.19
CA ILE A 84 15.25 12.74 -16.69
C ILE A 84 16.49 13.01 -15.84
N SER A 85 17.22 14.08 -16.16
CA SER A 85 18.51 14.39 -15.53
C SER A 85 18.41 14.74 -14.05
N ASN A 86 17.29 15.32 -13.61
CA ASN A 86 17.07 15.65 -12.21
C ASN A 86 16.29 14.52 -11.50
N PRO A 87 16.91 13.85 -10.50
CA PRO A 87 16.30 12.73 -9.79
C PRO A 87 14.99 13.04 -9.08
N TYR A 88 14.83 14.27 -8.55
CA TYR A 88 13.59 14.65 -7.89
C TYR A 88 12.44 14.76 -8.89
N PHE A 89 12.65 15.44 -10.02
CA PHE A 89 11.63 15.52 -11.08
C PHE A 89 11.26 14.13 -11.61
N PHE A 90 12.26 13.27 -11.84
CA PHE A 90 12.02 11.87 -12.20
C PHE A 90 11.14 11.17 -11.16
N SER A 91 11.49 11.31 -9.88
CA SER A 91 10.79 10.69 -8.77
C SER A 91 9.33 11.15 -8.69
N TYR A 92 9.06 12.46 -8.76
CA TYR A 92 7.70 13.00 -8.77
C TYR A 92 6.89 12.54 -10.00
N ALA A 93 7.49 12.51 -11.19
CA ALA A 93 6.82 12.05 -12.40
C ALA A 93 6.45 10.57 -12.31
N LEU A 94 7.41 9.72 -11.94
CA LEU A 94 7.18 8.28 -11.76
C LEU A 94 6.14 8.00 -10.68
N TYR A 95 6.19 8.75 -9.57
CA TYR A 95 5.24 8.59 -8.48
C TYR A 95 3.82 9.04 -8.86
N SER A 96 3.69 10.11 -9.67
CA SER A 96 2.41 10.54 -10.25
C SER A 96 1.80 9.43 -11.12
N ILE A 97 2.62 8.79 -11.97
CA ILE A 97 2.19 7.65 -12.80
C ILE A 97 1.69 6.50 -11.92
N LYS A 98 2.39 6.17 -10.84
CA LYS A 98 1.97 5.11 -9.90
C LYS A 98 0.63 5.41 -9.24
N ILE A 99 0.38 6.65 -8.80
CA ILE A 99 -0.92 7.06 -8.26
C ILE A 99 -2.01 6.87 -9.30
N ILE A 100 -1.79 7.35 -10.53
CA ILE A 100 -2.74 7.17 -11.64
C ILE A 100 -3.03 5.69 -11.88
N ILE A 101 -2.01 4.83 -11.91
CA ILE A 101 -2.16 3.38 -12.08
C ILE A 101 -3.02 2.80 -10.96
N LEU A 102 -2.71 3.08 -9.69
CA LEU A 102 -3.50 2.59 -8.55
C LEU A 102 -4.97 3.04 -8.66
N SER A 103 -5.19 4.33 -8.88
CA SER A 103 -6.53 4.90 -8.96
C SER A 103 -7.33 4.32 -10.13
N LEU A 104 -6.71 4.10 -11.29
CA LEU A 104 -7.35 3.48 -12.46
C LEU A 104 -7.69 2.00 -12.21
N ILE A 105 -6.79 1.22 -11.62
CA ILE A 105 -7.02 -0.20 -11.29
C ILE A 105 -8.28 -0.34 -10.42
N VAL A 106 -8.40 0.50 -9.39
CA VAL A 106 -9.54 0.52 -8.48
C VAL A 106 -10.79 1.03 -9.18
N PHE A 107 -10.71 2.16 -9.89
CA PHE A 107 -11.84 2.76 -10.59
C PHE A 107 -12.47 1.81 -11.62
N ILE A 108 -11.64 1.21 -12.48
CA ILE A 108 -12.09 0.25 -13.50
C ILE A 108 -12.78 -0.95 -12.85
N TYR A 109 -12.24 -1.45 -11.74
CA TYR A 109 -12.86 -2.58 -11.04
C TYR A 109 -14.23 -2.20 -10.46
N VAL A 110 -14.27 -1.06 -9.76
CA VAL A 110 -15.44 -0.58 -9.04
C VAL A 110 -16.58 -0.26 -10.00
N ILE A 111 -16.31 0.43 -11.13
CA ILE A 111 -17.33 0.78 -12.11
C ILE A 111 -17.87 -0.47 -12.82
N LYS A 112 -17.01 -1.45 -13.11
CA LYS A 112 -17.40 -2.69 -13.80
C LYS A 112 -18.26 -3.60 -12.92
N ASN A 113 -17.95 -3.69 -11.63
CA ASN A 113 -18.58 -4.65 -10.72
C ASN A 113 -19.70 -4.04 -9.85
N LYS A 114 -19.86 -2.70 -9.84
CA LYS A 114 -20.87 -2.00 -9.02
C LYS A 114 -20.88 -2.49 -7.57
N VAL A 115 -19.70 -2.48 -6.96
CA VAL A 115 -19.43 -3.20 -5.69
C VAL A 115 -20.30 -2.75 -4.51
N PHE A 116 -20.81 -1.51 -4.51
CA PHE A 116 -21.69 -1.00 -3.45
C PHE A 116 -23.03 -0.51 -4.00
N THR A 117 -24.08 -0.72 -3.21
CA THR A 117 -25.46 -0.28 -3.52
C THR A 117 -25.69 1.21 -3.22
N ASN A 118 -24.79 1.85 -2.47
CA ASN A 118 -24.92 3.23 -2.03
C ASN A 118 -23.65 4.03 -2.30
N VAL A 119 -23.81 5.34 -2.51
CA VAL A 119 -22.68 6.22 -2.88
C VAL A 119 -21.62 6.35 -1.78
N TYR A 120 -22.02 6.21 -0.50
CA TYR A 120 -21.10 6.37 0.63
C TYR A 120 -19.97 5.34 0.60
N GLY A 121 -20.24 4.09 0.17
CA GLY A 121 -19.17 3.10 -0.01
C GLY A 121 -18.07 3.59 -0.96
N TYR A 122 -18.46 4.20 -2.09
CA TYR A 122 -17.49 4.76 -3.04
C TYR A 122 -16.77 6.00 -2.48
N ILE A 123 -17.48 6.88 -1.77
CA ILE A 123 -16.87 8.05 -1.14
C ILE A 123 -15.77 7.61 -0.17
N VAL A 124 -16.06 6.66 0.73
CA VAL A 124 -15.07 6.18 1.71
C VAL A 124 -13.87 5.52 1.04
N VAL A 125 -14.05 4.80 -0.08
CA VAL A 125 -12.93 4.21 -0.83
C VAL A 125 -12.04 5.30 -1.44
N PHE A 126 -12.62 6.24 -2.19
CA PHE A 126 -11.84 7.25 -2.92
C PHE A 126 -11.26 8.33 -2.01
N PHE A 127 -11.95 8.71 -0.94
CA PHE A 127 -11.50 9.72 0.02
C PHE A 127 -10.94 9.12 1.31
N SER A 128 -10.61 7.83 1.31
CA SER A 128 -9.98 7.20 2.47
C SER A 128 -8.68 7.93 2.84
N PRO A 129 -8.47 8.26 4.13
CA PRO A 129 -7.24 8.88 4.60
C PRO A 129 -6.02 7.97 4.53
N ALA A 130 -6.17 6.68 4.23
CA ALA A 130 -5.10 5.69 4.19
C ALA A 130 -4.77 5.17 2.77
N PHE A 131 -5.62 5.46 1.78
CA PHE A 131 -5.56 4.84 0.45
C PHE A 131 -5.03 5.80 -0.63
N ILE A 132 -5.85 6.21 -1.62
CA ILE A 132 -5.38 7.02 -2.75
C ILE A 132 -4.86 8.39 -2.32
N LEU A 133 -5.52 9.07 -1.37
CA LEU A 133 -5.05 10.37 -0.86
C LEU A 133 -3.74 10.22 -0.08
N GLN A 134 -3.62 9.16 0.72
CA GLN A 134 -2.39 8.83 1.45
C GLN A 134 -1.22 8.53 0.52
N ALA A 135 -1.49 7.86 -0.61
CA ALA A 135 -0.46 7.54 -1.58
C ALA A 135 0.28 8.81 -2.03
N GLY A 136 -0.44 9.89 -2.35
CA GLY A 136 0.16 11.19 -2.71
C GLY A 136 1.01 11.81 -1.59
N TYR A 137 0.71 11.51 -0.33
CA TYR A 137 1.47 12.00 0.80
C TYR A 137 2.72 11.16 1.14
N LEU A 138 2.64 9.83 1.08
CA LEU A 138 3.72 8.89 1.45
C LEU A 138 4.83 8.73 0.39
N THR A 139 5.37 9.83 -0.10
CA THR A 139 6.45 9.80 -1.12
C THR A 139 7.71 9.13 -0.60
N GLY A 140 8.49 8.56 -1.53
CA GLY A 140 9.74 7.88 -1.20
C GLY A 140 9.56 6.56 -0.44
N ASN A 141 8.35 6.00 -0.35
CA ASN A 141 8.17 4.65 0.18
C ASN A 141 7.80 3.71 -0.96
N GLN A 142 8.27 2.46 -0.89
CA GLN A 142 7.87 1.40 -1.84
C GLN A 142 6.46 0.85 -1.55
N ASP A 143 5.73 1.44 -0.60
CA ASP A 143 4.39 1.01 -0.19
C ASP A 143 3.37 1.17 -1.31
N LEU A 144 3.55 2.16 -2.19
CA LEU A 144 2.64 2.39 -3.30
C LEU A 144 2.72 1.24 -4.32
N GLU A 145 3.93 0.77 -4.61
CA GLU A 145 4.19 -0.40 -5.44
C GLU A 145 3.55 -1.65 -4.83
N LEU A 146 3.73 -1.86 -3.51
CA LEU A 146 3.07 -2.95 -2.80
C LEU A 146 1.54 -2.82 -2.86
N THR A 147 1.00 -1.61 -2.70
CA THR A 147 -0.44 -1.34 -2.75
C THR A 147 -1.00 -1.59 -4.15
N ILE A 148 -0.27 -1.26 -5.21
CA ILE A 148 -0.63 -1.59 -6.59
C ILE A 148 -0.66 -3.11 -6.78
N ILE A 149 0.37 -3.83 -6.34
CA ILE A 149 0.41 -5.28 -6.41
C ILE A 149 -0.77 -5.89 -5.65
N LEU A 150 -1.03 -5.42 -4.42
CA LEU A 150 -2.15 -5.89 -3.61
C LEU A 150 -3.49 -5.56 -4.26
N ALA A 151 -3.66 -4.39 -4.87
CA ALA A 151 -4.88 -4.05 -5.61
C ALA A 151 -5.09 -5.01 -6.80
N ILE A 152 -4.04 -5.32 -7.56
CA ILE A 152 -4.10 -6.32 -8.64
C ILE A 152 -4.49 -7.70 -8.08
N VAL A 153 -3.84 -8.13 -7.00
CA VAL A 153 -4.09 -9.42 -6.36
C VAL A 153 -5.52 -9.52 -5.86
N PHE A 154 -6.00 -8.52 -5.11
CA PHE A 154 -7.34 -8.52 -4.53
C PHE A 154 -8.43 -8.44 -5.59
N LEU A 155 -8.24 -7.60 -6.61
CA LEU A 155 -9.33 -7.30 -7.54
C LEU A 155 -9.34 -8.28 -8.72
N TYR A 156 -8.18 -8.70 -9.25
CA TYR A 156 -8.12 -9.39 -10.54
C TYR A 156 -7.59 -10.83 -10.48
N VAL A 157 -6.74 -11.17 -9.51
CA VAL A 157 -6.07 -12.49 -9.50
C VAL A 157 -6.99 -13.61 -9.03
N ARG A 158 -7.05 -14.70 -9.79
CA ARG A 158 -7.73 -15.96 -9.40
C ARG A 158 -6.83 -17.19 -9.53
N SER A 159 -5.56 -17.01 -9.87
CA SER A 159 -4.60 -18.09 -10.11
C SER A 159 -3.55 -18.11 -9.02
N TRP A 160 -3.27 -19.30 -8.48
CA TRP A 160 -2.19 -19.52 -7.51
C TRP A 160 -0.82 -19.13 -8.06
N SER A 161 -0.55 -19.45 -9.33
CA SER A 161 0.73 -19.12 -9.97
C SER A 161 0.94 -17.61 -10.07
N VAL A 162 -0.12 -16.87 -10.39
CA VAL A 162 -0.06 -15.39 -10.48
C VAL A 162 0.07 -14.77 -9.10
N LEU A 163 -0.62 -15.31 -8.08
CA LEU A 163 -0.39 -14.90 -6.69
C LEU A 163 1.07 -15.12 -6.30
N LEU A 164 1.59 -16.32 -6.50
CA LEU A 164 2.98 -16.66 -6.15
C LEU A 164 3.97 -15.70 -6.82
N PHE A 165 3.84 -15.50 -8.12
CA PHE A 165 4.70 -14.57 -8.86
C PHE A 165 4.64 -13.16 -8.27
N LEU A 166 3.45 -12.61 -8.06
CA LEU A 166 3.28 -11.27 -7.51
C LEU A 166 3.73 -11.15 -6.05
N SER A 167 3.61 -12.21 -5.26
CA SER A 167 4.11 -12.25 -3.88
C SER A 167 5.64 -12.28 -3.82
N ILE A 168 6.29 -13.01 -4.74
CA ILE A 168 7.75 -12.98 -4.89
C ILE A 168 8.20 -11.57 -5.27
N VAL A 169 7.58 -10.96 -6.29
CA VAL A 169 7.87 -9.58 -6.69
C VAL A 169 7.65 -8.61 -5.52
N GLY A 170 6.56 -8.76 -4.77
CA GLY A 170 6.26 -7.95 -3.59
C GLY A 170 7.37 -8.03 -2.53
N LEU A 171 7.84 -9.23 -2.19
CA LEU A 171 8.95 -9.43 -1.23
C LEU A 171 10.27 -8.83 -1.73
N LEU A 172 10.58 -8.97 -3.02
CA LEU A 172 11.79 -8.43 -3.61
C LEU A 172 11.78 -6.89 -3.67
N ILE A 173 10.60 -6.30 -3.87
CA ILE A 173 10.40 -4.85 -3.74
C ILE A 173 10.57 -4.45 -2.29
N HIS A 174 9.83 -5.07 -1.37
CA HIS A 174 9.92 -4.76 0.05
C HIS A 174 9.50 -5.96 0.89
N GLU A 175 10.42 -6.42 1.73
CA GLU A 175 10.31 -7.60 2.59
C GLU A 175 9.09 -7.58 3.52
N LEU A 176 8.60 -6.39 3.88
CA LEU A 176 7.43 -6.22 4.76
C LEU A 176 6.11 -6.55 4.05
N TYR A 177 6.13 -6.85 2.75
CA TYR A 177 5.01 -7.49 2.06
C TYR A 177 4.51 -8.76 2.78
N ILE A 178 5.38 -9.47 3.50
CA ILE A 178 4.99 -10.68 4.25
C ILE A 178 3.81 -10.44 5.21
N PHE A 179 3.71 -9.25 5.81
CA PHE A 179 2.61 -8.92 6.71
C PHE A 179 1.27 -8.69 5.99
N SER A 180 1.29 -8.46 4.67
CA SER A 180 0.10 -8.35 3.83
C SER A 180 -0.25 -9.67 3.13
N PHE A 181 0.68 -10.62 3.09
CA PHE A 181 0.53 -11.86 2.34
C PHE A 181 -0.66 -12.73 2.80
N PRO A 182 -0.95 -12.90 4.11
CA PRO A 182 -2.12 -13.67 4.53
C PRO A 182 -3.46 -13.13 4.00
N ALA A 183 -3.62 -11.80 3.93
CA ALA A 183 -4.82 -11.20 3.35
C ALA A 183 -4.88 -11.40 1.82
N ALA A 184 -3.73 -11.32 1.14
CA ALA A 184 -3.63 -11.60 -0.30
C ALA A 184 -3.98 -13.07 -0.63
N LEU A 185 -3.44 -14.01 0.14
CA LEU A 185 -3.74 -15.44 0.06
C LEU A 185 -5.23 -15.70 0.28
N LEU A 186 -5.80 -15.11 1.35
CA LEU A 186 -7.21 -15.21 1.68
C LEU A 186 -8.11 -14.70 0.54
N SER A 187 -7.78 -13.55 -0.05
CA SER A 187 -8.53 -12.99 -1.17
C SER A 187 -8.59 -13.92 -2.38
N VAL A 188 -7.43 -14.49 -2.78
CA VAL A 188 -7.36 -15.43 -3.90
C VAL A 188 -8.11 -16.72 -3.59
N TYR A 189 -7.96 -17.26 -2.37
CA TYR A 189 -8.70 -18.42 -1.91
C TYR A 189 -10.22 -18.23 -2.05
N ILE A 190 -10.74 -17.12 -1.52
CA ILE A 190 -12.18 -16.83 -1.54
C ILE A 190 -12.69 -16.69 -2.98
N LYS A 191 -11.94 -16.02 -3.87
CA LYS A 191 -12.34 -15.86 -5.27
C LYS A 191 -12.38 -17.16 -6.03
N ARG A 192 -11.45 -18.08 -5.75
CA ARG A 192 -11.40 -19.40 -6.40
C ARG A 192 -12.53 -20.31 -5.94
N ASN A 193 -12.85 -20.26 -4.64
CA ASN A 193 -13.89 -21.09 -4.03
C ASN A 193 -15.28 -20.44 -4.03
N LYS A 194 -15.39 -19.17 -4.46
CA LYS A 194 -16.61 -18.35 -4.37
C LYS A 194 -17.20 -18.29 -2.95
N GLY A 195 -16.34 -18.42 -1.94
CA GLY A 195 -16.74 -18.59 -0.55
C GLY A 195 -15.59 -19.04 0.34
N PHE A 196 -15.93 -19.54 1.52
CA PHE A 196 -14.98 -19.92 2.57
C PHE A 196 -14.96 -21.43 2.84
N ASP A 197 -15.53 -22.22 1.93
CA ASP A 197 -15.56 -23.67 2.08
C ASP A 197 -14.13 -24.22 1.98
N ILE A 198 -13.83 -25.21 2.82
CA ILE A 198 -12.52 -25.84 2.87
C ILE A 198 -12.43 -26.83 1.70
N VAL A 199 -11.54 -26.55 0.75
CA VAL A 199 -11.29 -27.41 -0.40
C VAL A 199 -9.85 -27.91 -0.31
N SER A 200 -9.66 -29.21 -0.06
CA SER A 200 -8.34 -29.78 0.26
C SER A 200 -7.25 -29.43 -0.77
N ARG A 201 -7.58 -29.47 -2.06
CA ARG A 201 -6.64 -29.08 -3.14
C ARG A 201 -6.18 -27.63 -3.02
N GLU A 202 -7.08 -26.73 -2.67
CA GLU A 202 -6.80 -25.30 -2.53
C GLU A 202 -5.98 -25.04 -1.25
N VAL A 203 -6.24 -25.80 -0.18
CA VAL A 203 -5.41 -25.80 1.04
C VAL A 203 -3.98 -26.24 0.75
N VAL A 204 -3.79 -27.37 0.07
CA VAL A 204 -2.45 -27.87 -0.32
C VAL A 204 -1.72 -26.85 -1.18
N SER A 205 -2.40 -26.27 -2.18
CA SER A 205 -1.81 -25.22 -3.02
C SER A 205 -1.38 -24.01 -2.20
N SER A 206 -2.20 -23.61 -1.21
CA SER A 206 -1.91 -22.49 -0.32
C SER A 206 -0.68 -22.76 0.55
N ILE A 207 -0.56 -23.98 1.10
CA ILE A 207 0.61 -24.40 1.89
C ILE A 207 1.89 -24.33 1.04
N VAL A 208 1.87 -24.88 -0.18
CA VAL A 208 3.04 -24.84 -1.08
C VAL A 208 3.47 -23.42 -1.38
N ILE A 209 2.52 -22.51 -1.69
CA ILE A 209 2.83 -21.10 -1.93
C ILE A 209 3.44 -20.46 -0.68
N CYS A 210 2.89 -20.71 0.51
CA CYS A 210 3.44 -20.20 1.76
C CYS A 210 4.89 -20.64 1.96
N LEU A 211 5.22 -21.91 1.68
CA LEU A 211 6.58 -22.43 1.81
C LEU A 211 7.56 -21.73 0.85
N ILE A 212 7.15 -21.49 -0.40
CA ILE A 212 7.99 -20.79 -1.39
C ILE A 212 8.18 -19.32 -1.00
N VAL A 213 7.10 -18.64 -0.60
CA VAL A 213 7.15 -17.25 -0.11
C VAL A 213 8.07 -17.14 1.11
N LEU A 214 7.99 -18.08 2.05
CA LEU A 214 8.89 -18.13 3.20
C LEU A 214 10.35 -18.35 2.78
N ALA A 215 10.62 -19.25 1.83
CA ALA A 215 11.97 -19.46 1.32
C ALA A 215 12.55 -18.19 0.69
N VAL A 216 11.76 -17.47 -0.12
CA VAL A 216 12.17 -16.19 -0.70
C VAL A 216 12.40 -15.13 0.39
N LEU A 217 11.54 -15.07 1.41
CA LEU A 217 11.75 -14.17 2.54
C LEU A 217 13.09 -14.46 3.24
N MET A 218 13.38 -15.73 3.52
CA MET A 218 14.66 -16.13 4.13
C MET A 218 15.85 -15.72 3.26
N LEU A 219 15.76 -15.88 1.94
CA LEU A 219 16.80 -15.38 1.02
C LEU A 219 16.94 -13.86 1.12
N THR A 220 15.83 -13.10 1.08
CA THR A 220 15.88 -11.62 1.17
C THR A 220 16.40 -11.10 2.50
N ALA A 221 16.17 -11.84 3.60
CA ALA A 221 16.56 -11.42 4.93
C ALA A 221 18.01 -11.78 5.27
N PHE A 222 18.55 -12.88 4.71
CA PHE A 222 19.83 -13.45 5.15
C PHE A 222 20.89 -13.62 4.06
N ALA A 223 20.55 -13.56 2.77
CA ALA A 223 21.52 -13.75 1.68
C ALA A 223 22.22 -12.45 1.23
N GLY A 224 22.14 -11.39 2.04
CA GLY A 224 22.69 -10.08 1.69
C GLY A 224 24.22 -10.06 1.60
N VAL A 225 24.73 -9.26 0.66
CA VAL A 225 26.16 -8.94 0.56
C VAL A 225 26.50 -7.85 1.57
N ASN A 226 27.66 -7.95 2.23
CA ASN A 226 28.14 -6.88 3.09
C ASN A 226 28.90 -5.85 2.26
N VAL A 227 28.38 -4.63 2.17
CA VAL A 227 28.98 -3.52 1.42
C VAL A 227 29.37 -2.43 2.41
N PRO A 228 30.63 -1.93 2.41
CA PRO A 228 31.03 -0.80 3.24
C PRO A 228 30.17 0.44 2.99
N LYS A 229 29.80 1.14 4.06
CA LYS A 229 28.97 2.35 3.99
C LYS A 229 29.53 3.40 3.03
N GLU A 230 30.84 3.64 3.08
CA GLU A 230 31.50 4.65 2.25
C GLU A 230 31.40 4.32 0.76
N GLU A 231 31.60 3.05 0.39
CA GLU A 231 31.49 2.58 -1.00
C GLU A 231 30.05 2.71 -1.52
N PHE A 232 29.07 2.32 -0.70
CA PHE A 232 27.67 2.46 -1.03
C PHE A 232 27.27 3.93 -1.19
N GLU A 233 27.65 4.80 -0.25
CA GLU A 233 27.33 6.22 -0.30
C GLU A 233 28.01 6.92 -1.48
N ALA A 234 29.24 6.57 -1.83
CA ALA A 234 29.92 7.09 -3.02
C ALA A 234 29.18 6.73 -4.31
N THR A 235 28.81 5.46 -4.47
CA THR A 235 28.07 4.97 -5.64
C THR A 235 26.68 5.61 -5.74
N MET A 236 25.96 5.71 -4.62
CA MET A 236 24.66 6.37 -4.57
C MET A 236 24.76 7.87 -4.86
N ALA A 237 25.79 8.55 -4.36
CA ALA A 237 26.04 9.96 -4.65
C ALA A 237 26.30 10.19 -6.15
N GLN A 238 27.08 9.30 -6.78
CA GLN A 238 27.32 9.36 -8.22
C GLN A 238 26.02 9.19 -9.03
N LYS A 239 25.18 8.21 -8.67
CA LYS A 239 23.93 7.93 -9.40
C LYS A 239 22.86 9.01 -9.21
N MET A 240 22.77 9.58 -8.01
CA MET A 240 21.75 10.57 -7.66
C MET A 240 22.20 12.01 -7.87
N GLY A 241 23.48 12.29 -8.07
CA GLY A 241 24.00 13.65 -8.32
C GLY A 241 23.45 14.67 -7.32
N VAL A 242 22.67 15.63 -7.83
CA VAL A 242 22.11 16.76 -7.04
C VAL A 242 21.19 16.35 -5.90
N ALA A 243 20.69 15.11 -5.86
CA ALA A 243 19.84 14.64 -4.75
C ALA A 243 20.63 14.07 -3.56
N ALA A 244 21.93 13.82 -3.72
CA ALA A 244 22.78 13.31 -2.65
C ALA A 244 22.99 14.34 -1.53
N TYR A 245 23.17 13.85 -0.30
CA TYR A 245 23.52 14.64 0.91
C TYR A 245 22.52 15.72 1.38
N ASN A 246 21.34 15.85 0.77
CA ASN A 246 20.39 16.92 1.13
C ASN A 246 19.53 16.65 2.39
N HIS A 247 19.47 15.41 2.88
CA HIS A 247 18.71 15.04 4.09
C HIS A 247 19.16 13.69 4.65
N SER A 248 18.84 13.37 5.91
CA SER A 248 19.30 12.13 6.58
C SER A 248 18.92 10.83 5.87
N LEU A 249 17.79 10.81 5.15
CA LEU A 249 17.30 9.64 4.40
C LEU A 249 17.87 9.51 2.97
N TRP A 250 18.91 10.27 2.61
CA TRP A 250 19.38 10.38 1.22
C TRP A 250 20.00 9.09 0.70
N SER A 251 20.83 8.40 1.50
CA SER A 251 21.59 7.24 1.04
C SER A 251 20.77 5.95 1.07
N GLY A 252 19.99 5.74 2.13
CA GLY A 252 19.25 4.49 2.33
C GLY A 252 20.09 3.34 2.86
N TYR A 253 21.36 3.57 3.21
CA TYR A 253 22.29 2.52 3.63
C TYR A 253 21.71 1.66 4.77
N PHE A 254 21.23 2.30 5.84
CA PHE A 254 20.66 1.59 6.98
C PHE A 254 19.37 0.85 6.64
N GLU A 255 18.61 1.29 5.65
CA GLU A 255 17.41 0.61 5.18
C GLU A 255 17.70 -0.59 4.29
N VAL A 256 18.89 -0.66 3.68
CA VAL A 256 19.33 -1.79 2.84
C VAL A 256 20.17 -2.78 3.64
N PHE A 257 20.94 -2.34 4.64
CA PHE A 257 21.91 -3.20 5.35
C PHE A 257 21.69 -3.37 6.86
N SER A 258 20.66 -2.75 7.48
CA SER A 258 20.30 -3.09 8.88
C SER A 258 20.01 -4.59 9.07
N SER A 259 20.50 -5.12 10.20
CA SER A 259 20.22 -6.48 10.65
C SER A 259 18.78 -6.63 11.17
N VAL A 260 18.32 -7.88 11.28
CA VAL A 260 17.04 -8.22 11.93
C VAL A 260 17.01 -7.70 13.37
N ASP A 261 18.10 -7.87 14.12
CA ASP A 261 18.20 -7.40 15.52
C ASP A 261 18.09 -5.88 15.62
N SER A 262 18.75 -5.14 14.71
CA SER A 262 18.62 -3.68 14.67
C SER A 262 17.18 -3.24 14.40
N ASN A 263 16.49 -3.91 13.47
CA ASN A 263 15.11 -3.62 13.12
C ASN A 263 14.15 -3.94 14.28
N LEU A 264 14.38 -5.06 14.97
CA LEU A 264 13.63 -5.43 16.18
C LEU A 264 13.79 -4.38 17.28
N ASN A 265 15.02 -3.95 17.57
CA ASN A 265 15.28 -2.90 18.55
C ASN A 265 14.57 -1.58 18.19
N THR A 266 14.62 -1.18 16.92
CA THR A 266 13.88 -0.01 16.42
C THR A 266 12.38 -0.17 16.62
N GLY A 267 11.81 -1.34 16.32
CA GLY A 267 10.38 -1.62 16.51
C GLY A 267 9.94 -1.64 17.97
N VAL A 268 10.72 -2.27 18.85
CA VAL A 268 10.48 -2.28 20.31
C VAL A 268 10.49 -0.86 20.85
N ASN A 269 11.47 -0.04 20.47
CA ASN A 269 11.53 1.36 20.87
C ASN A 269 10.31 2.16 20.40
N ALA A 270 9.83 1.92 19.17
CA ALA A 270 8.62 2.56 18.66
C ALA A 270 7.37 2.14 19.44
N LEU A 271 7.24 0.86 19.81
CA LEU A 271 6.14 0.34 20.63
C LEU A 271 6.10 0.97 22.02
N LEU A 272 7.26 1.11 22.67
CA LEU A 272 7.36 1.71 24.00
C LEU A 272 6.92 3.18 24.02
N GLN A 273 6.99 3.89 22.89
CA GLN A 273 6.54 5.27 22.76
C GLN A 273 5.02 5.43 22.51
N ILE A 274 4.31 4.35 22.16
CA ILE A 274 2.87 4.43 21.85
C ILE A 274 2.03 4.99 23.01
N PRO A 275 2.21 4.54 24.28
CA PRO A 275 1.40 5.06 25.39
C PRO A 275 1.54 6.57 25.57
N GLU A 276 2.77 7.10 25.45
CA GLU A 276 3.06 8.54 25.56
C GLU A 276 2.46 9.35 24.41
N LYS A 277 2.31 8.72 23.25
CA LYS A 277 1.83 9.34 22.01
C LYS A 277 0.41 8.88 21.64
N ILE A 278 -0.36 8.32 22.58
CA ILE A 278 -1.66 7.67 22.31
C ILE A 278 -2.66 8.59 21.60
N LYS A 279 -2.65 9.89 21.92
CA LYS A 279 -3.50 10.91 21.29
C LYS A 279 -3.25 11.02 19.77
N TYR A 280 -2.06 10.68 19.31
CA TYR A 280 -1.67 10.72 17.91
C TYR A 280 -1.90 9.40 17.18
N THR A 281 -2.14 8.30 17.89
CA THR A 281 -2.27 6.95 17.31
C THR A 281 -3.71 6.43 17.31
N ILE A 282 -4.55 6.91 18.23
CA ILE A 282 -5.90 6.38 18.44
C ILE A 282 -6.80 6.49 17.21
N ILE A 283 -6.82 7.65 16.52
CA ILE A 283 -7.70 7.86 15.37
C ILE A 283 -7.28 6.97 14.18
N PRO A 284 -6.00 6.91 13.76
CA PRO A 284 -5.58 5.98 12.73
C PRO A 284 -5.87 4.51 13.07
N ILE A 285 -5.59 4.07 14.31
CA ILE A 285 -5.88 2.69 14.75
C ILE A 285 -7.38 2.42 14.65
N LEU A 286 -8.20 3.32 15.19
CA LEU A 286 -9.65 3.16 15.20
C LEU A 286 -10.18 3.05 13.78
N TYR A 287 -9.67 3.85 12.84
CA TYR A 287 -10.05 3.75 11.43
C TYR A 287 -9.73 2.37 10.83
N ALA A 288 -8.49 1.89 11.00
CA ALA A 288 -8.08 0.58 10.48
C ALA A 288 -8.88 -0.57 11.13
N LEU A 289 -9.09 -0.51 12.45
CA LEU A 289 -9.88 -1.50 13.18
C LEU A 289 -11.35 -1.48 12.78
N LEU A 290 -11.98 -0.30 12.64
CA LEU A 290 -13.37 -0.20 12.19
C LEU A 290 -13.55 -0.82 10.81
N TRP A 291 -12.60 -0.59 9.90
CA TRP A 291 -12.60 -1.23 8.58
C TRP A 291 -12.46 -2.75 8.68
N ALA A 292 -11.47 -3.27 9.41
CA ALA A 292 -11.23 -4.69 9.53
C ALA A 292 -12.39 -5.42 10.25
N LEU A 293 -12.90 -4.83 11.35
CA LEU A 293 -14.05 -5.33 12.10
C LEU A 293 -15.32 -5.31 11.25
N SER A 294 -15.56 -4.27 10.45
CA SER A 294 -16.73 -4.22 9.57
C SER A 294 -16.67 -5.35 8.53
N ASN A 295 -15.51 -5.56 7.92
CA ASN A 295 -15.32 -6.64 6.96
C ASN A 295 -15.52 -8.03 7.60
N SER A 296 -14.93 -8.25 8.76
CA SER A 296 -15.06 -9.49 9.51
C SER A 296 -16.50 -9.74 9.98
N TYR A 297 -17.10 -8.78 10.68
CA TYR A 297 -18.40 -8.93 11.33
C TYR A 297 -19.53 -9.15 10.32
N TYR A 298 -19.55 -8.39 9.22
CA TYR A 298 -20.60 -8.48 8.20
C TYR A 298 -20.33 -9.56 7.15
N SER A 299 -19.17 -10.22 7.16
CA SER A 299 -19.00 -11.43 6.36
C SER A 299 -19.96 -12.51 6.87
N GLN A 300 -20.83 -13.02 6.00
CA GLN A 300 -21.83 -14.05 6.31
C GLN A 300 -21.18 -15.45 6.49
N VAL A 301 -20.32 -15.57 7.49
CA VAL A 301 -19.54 -16.76 7.81
C VAL A 301 -19.55 -17.04 9.31
N ASP A 302 -19.11 -18.23 9.72
CA ASP A 302 -18.96 -18.59 11.12
C ASP A 302 -17.91 -17.74 11.85
N LEU A 303 -17.97 -17.75 13.19
CA LEU A 303 -17.11 -16.93 14.05
C LEU A 303 -15.62 -17.16 13.80
N TRP A 304 -15.20 -18.40 13.54
CA TRP A 304 -13.80 -18.73 13.33
C TRP A 304 -13.26 -18.06 12.06
N LYS A 305 -14.01 -18.15 10.96
CA LYS A 305 -13.69 -17.45 9.71
C LYS A 305 -13.69 -15.93 9.89
N LYS A 306 -14.62 -15.38 10.67
CA LYS A 306 -14.61 -13.95 11.01
C LYS A 306 -13.32 -13.55 11.70
N THR A 307 -12.86 -14.31 12.69
CA THR A 307 -11.60 -14.07 13.39
C THR A 307 -10.41 -14.12 12.44
N LEU A 308 -10.36 -15.12 11.54
CA LEU A 308 -9.28 -15.22 10.55
C LEU A 308 -9.25 -14.03 9.59
N ILE A 309 -10.41 -13.56 9.11
CA ILE A 309 -10.51 -12.35 8.28
C ILE A 309 -9.95 -11.15 9.06
N LEU A 310 -10.40 -10.97 10.31
CA LEU A 310 -9.93 -9.86 11.15
C LEU A 310 -8.41 -9.88 11.31
N LEU A 311 -7.86 -11.03 11.72
CA LEU A 311 -6.43 -11.20 11.94
C LEU A 311 -5.62 -10.94 10.67
N ALA A 312 -6.06 -11.48 9.52
CA ALA A 312 -5.38 -11.27 8.25
C ALA A 312 -5.37 -9.79 7.83
N LEU A 313 -6.47 -9.05 8.07
CA LEU A 313 -6.59 -7.65 7.69
C LEU A 313 -5.84 -6.69 8.61
N ILE A 314 -5.68 -7.02 9.90
CA ILE A 314 -4.93 -6.18 10.86
C ILE A 314 -3.44 -6.54 10.92
N LEU A 315 -3.04 -7.68 10.36
CA LEU A 315 -1.67 -8.19 10.45
C LEU A 315 -0.59 -7.17 10.04
N PRO A 316 -0.76 -6.28 9.03
CA PRO A 316 0.23 -5.25 8.75
C PRO A 316 0.63 -4.39 9.95
N ILE A 317 -0.26 -4.16 10.92
CA ILE A 317 0.07 -3.41 12.14
C ILE A 317 1.21 -4.07 12.92
N SER A 318 1.35 -5.40 12.89
CA SER A 318 2.46 -6.10 13.57
C SER A 318 3.82 -5.86 12.92
N ALA A 319 3.89 -5.24 11.73
CA ALA A 319 5.16 -4.77 11.18
C ALA A 319 5.84 -3.72 12.09
N ILE A 320 5.11 -3.10 13.04
CA ILE A 320 5.71 -2.23 14.05
C ILE A 320 6.79 -2.93 14.90
N PHE A 321 6.73 -4.25 15.06
CA PHE A 321 7.76 -5.00 15.79
C PHE A 321 9.13 -4.94 15.10
N VAL A 322 9.19 -4.62 13.81
CA VAL A 322 10.43 -4.61 13.01
C VAL A 322 10.65 -3.29 12.26
N ALA A 323 9.76 -2.30 12.42
CA ALA A 323 9.86 -1.00 11.74
C ALA A 323 9.18 0.10 12.55
N SER A 324 9.74 1.31 12.58
CA SER A 324 9.23 2.43 13.38
C SER A 324 8.07 3.19 12.75
N ASP A 325 7.78 3.00 11.46
CA ASP A 325 6.81 3.82 10.73
C ASP A 325 5.34 3.41 10.98
N PHE A 326 4.85 3.66 12.20
CA PHE A 326 3.55 3.22 12.66
C PHE A 326 2.37 3.53 11.72
N TYR A 327 2.26 4.78 11.23
CA TYR A 327 1.14 5.20 10.40
C TYR A 327 1.10 4.50 9.04
N ARG A 328 2.27 4.10 8.50
CA ARG A 328 2.35 3.32 7.25
C ARG A 328 1.68 1.97 7.42
N TRP A 329 1.95 1.29 8.53
CA TRP A 329 1.44 -0.05 8.82
C TRP A 329 -0.05 -0.06 9.16
N VAL A 330 -0.51 0.91 9.94
CA VAL A 330 -1.94 1.14 10.18
C VAL A 330 -2.67 1.46 8.87
N GLY A 331 -2.08 2.31 8.03
CA GLY A 331 -2.58 2.63 6.70
C GLY A 331 -2.67 1.39 5.80
N MET A 332 -1.67 0.51 5.83
CA MET A 332 -1.66 -0.73 5.07
C MET A 332 -2.80 -1.68 5.50
N SER A 333 -3.07 -1.82 6.79
CA SER A 333 -4.23 -2.61 7.28
C SER A 333 -5.57 -2.03 6.80
N ALA A 334 -5.71 -0.70 6.79
CA ALA A 334 -6.88 -0.05 6.21
C ALA A 334 -6.99 -0.31 4.70
N ASN A 335 -5.88 -0.25 3.96
CA ASN A 335 -5.83 -0.52 2.52
C ASN A 335 -6.25 -1.96 2.21
N LEU A 336 -5.72 -2.94 2.94
CA LEU A 336 -6.15 -4.34 2.81
C LEU A 336 -7.64 -4.52 3.10
N SER A 337 -8.15 -3.84 4.11
CA SER A 337 -9.58 -3.88 4.46
C SER A 337 -10.47 -3.26 3.38
N ILE A 338 -10.04 -2.15 2.77
CA ILE A 338 -10.72 -1.51 1.65
C ILE A 338 -10.72 -2.45 0.43
N LEU A 339 -9.55 -2.99 0.06
CA LEU A 339 -9.42 -3.91 -1.06
C LEU A 339 -10.23 -5.20 -0.85
N TYR A 340 -10.25 -5.72 0.39
CA TYR A 340 -11.10 -6.85 0.77
C TYR A 340 -12.58 -6.51 0.60
N ALA A 341 -13.05 -5.37 1.10
CA ALA A 341 -14.44 -4.96 0.96
C ALA A 341 -14.87 -4.91 -0.51
N ILE A 342 -14.06 -4.27 -1.37
CA ILE A 342 -14.31 -4.16 -2.81
C ILE A 342 -14.34 -5.55 -3.45
N SER A 343 -13.34 -6.38 -3.18
CA SER A 343 -13.23 -7.74 -3.75
C SER A 343 -14.40 -8.62 -3.29
N TYR A 344 -14.67 -8.67 -1.99
CA TYR A 344 -15.68 -9.56 -1.42
C TYR A 344 -17.10 -9.15 -1.81
N SER A 345 -17.39 -7.84 -1.88
CA SER A 345 -18.68 -7.36 -2.37
C SER A 345 -18.96 -7.73 -3.83
N SER A 346 -17.93 -7.94 -4.66
CA SER A 346 -18.12 -8.44 -6.02
C SER A 346 -18.47 -9.94 -6.09
N ILE A 347 -18.30 -10.69 -4.99
CA ILE A 347 -18.57 -12.14 -4.91
C ILE A 347 -19.91 -12.42 -4.22
N LYS A 348 -20.19 -11.72 -3.11
CA LYS A 348 -21.35 -11.96 -2.22
C LYS A 348 -22.34 -10.80 -2.18
N GLU A 349 -22.23 -9.88 -3.13
CA GLU A 349 -22.99 -8.61 -3.18
C GLU A 349 -22.64 -7.68 -2.00
N ALA A 350 -23.23 -6.48 -1.97
CA ALA A 350 -22.92 -5.46 -0.98
C ALA A 350 -23.35 -5.90 0.44
N PHE A 351 -22.38 -6.35 1.23
CA PHE A 351 -22.60 -6.94 2.56
C PHE A 351 -22.47 -5.95 3.73
N ILE A 352 -21.77 -4.81 3.54
CA ILE A 352 -21.59 -3.79 4.56
C ILE A 352 -22.76 -2.78 4.50
N PRO A 353 -23.46 -2.52 5.62
CA PRO A 353 -24.60 -1.60 5.63
C PRO A 353 -24.16 -0.13 5.49
N LYS A 354 -25.03 0.68 4.88
CA LYS A 354 -24.81 2.14 4.67
C LYS A 354 -24.36 2.88 5.94
N LYS A 355 -24.93 2.56 7.11
CA LYS A 355 -24.62 3.24 8.37
C LYS A 355 -23.13 3.16 8.73
N VAL A 356 -22.49 2.03 8.42
CA VAL A 356 -21.05 1.83 8.66
C VAL A 356 -20.22 2.72 7.73
N PHE A 357 -20.59 2.82 6.45
CA PHE A 357 -19.92 3.74 5.53
C PHE A 357 -20.08 5.21 5.95
N VAL A 358 -21.21 5.59 6.54
CA VAL A 358 -21.39 6.95 7.08
C VAL A 358 -20.40 7.22 8.23
N VAL A 359 -20.19 6.26 9.13
CA VAL A 359 -19.19 6.39 10.20
C VAL A 359 -17.78 6.47 9.63
N LEU A 360 -17.42 5.59 8.69
CA LEU A 360 -16.10 5.60 8.05
C LEU A 360 -15.85 6.87 7.23
N PHE A 361 -16.90 7.48 6.69
CA PHE A 361 -16.82 8.75 5.96
C PHE A 361 -16.35 9.90 6.86
N LEU A 362 -16.68 9.89 8.15
CA LEU A 362 -16.19 10.91 9.09
C LEU A 362 -14.66 10.95 9.17
N PHE A 363 -13.99 9.81 8.99
CA PHE A 363 -12.53 9.75 8.97
C PHE A 363 -11.92 10.30 7.67
N SER A 364 -12.70 10.41 6.59
CA SER A 364 -12.24 10.97 5.32
C SER A 364 -11.88 12.46 5.45
N PHE A 365 -12.50 13.15 6.42
CA PHE A 365 -12.14 14.52 6.77
C PHE A 365 -10.78 14.63 7.44
N VAL A 366 -10.18 13.54 7.88
CA VAL A 366 -8.89 13.54 8.60
C VAL A 366 -7.74 13.07 7.68
N ALA A 367 -7.99 13.01 6.37
CA ALA A 367 -6.99 12.64 5.39
C ALA A 367 -5.92 13.73 5.18
N PRO A 368 -4.68 13.37 4.80
CA PRO A 368 -4.08 12.03 4.84
C PRO A 368 -3.62 11.65 6.26
N PHE A 369 -3.29 10.38 6.50
CA PHE A 369 -2.53 9.96 7.69
C PHE A 369 -1.06 10.40 7.62
N GLY A 370 -0.38 10.48 8.78
CA GLY A 370 1.03 10.88 8.86
C GLY A 370 1.99 9.88 8.20
N SER A 371 3.28 10.24 8.08
CA SER A 371 4.25 9.50 7.23
C SER A 371 5.19 8.54 7.96
N ALA A 372 5.61 8.83 9.19
CA ALA A 372 6.66 8.03 9.85
C ALA A 372 6.64 8.14 11.38
N ASN A 373 6.77 9.35 11.93
CA ASN A 373 6.98 9.54 13.36
C ASN A 373 5.65 9.67 14.12
N LEU A 374 5.61 9.12 15.35
CA LEU A 374 4.47 9.17 16.31
C LEU A 374 4.16 10.58 16.84
N GLU A 375 4.44 11.63 16.08
CA GLU A 375 4.40 13.01 16.54
C GLU A 375 3.37 13.86 15.82
N ARG A 376 3.04 13.53 14.56
CA ARG A 376 2.27 14.42 13.69
C ARG A 376 1.29 13.65 12.79
N PRO A 377 0.10 13.30 13.30
CA PRO A 377 -0.97 12.82 12.45
C PRO A 377 -1.61 14.01 11.70
N PHE A 378 -2.19 13.72 10.53
CA PHE A 378 -3.04 14.67 9.78
C PHE A 378 -2.29 15.89 9.24
N PRO A 379 -1.22 15.67 8.45
CA PRO A 379 -0.34 16.72 7.94
C PRO A 379 -1.08 17.84 7.18
N ALA A 380 -2.17 17.54 6.46
CA ALA A 380 -2.93 18.57 5.75
C ALA A 380 -3.58 19.58 6.70
N HIS A 381 -4.14 19.11 7.83
CA HIS A 381 -4.76 19.98 8.83
C HIS A 381 -3.70 20.81 9.54
N GLN A 382 -2.56 20.21 9.86
CA GLN A 382 -1.45 20.90 10.49
C GLN A 382 -0.91 22.01 9.60
N LEU A 383 -0.65 21.75 8.32
CA LEU A 383 -0.17 22.77 7.38
C LEU A 383 -1.14 23.95 7.27
N ILE A 384 -2.45 23.70 7.27
CA ILE A 384 -3.46 24.77 7.23
C ILE A 384 -3.46 25.57 8.53
N ILE A 385 -3.45 24.90 9.68
CA ILE A 385 -3.46 25.54 11.01
C ILE A 385 -2.17 26.35 11.22
N GLU A 386 -1.01 25.74 11.00
CA GLU A 386 0.28 26.42 11.15
C GLU A 386 0.37 27.66 10.25
N LYS A 387 -0.13 27.60 9.02
CA LYS A 387 -0.16 28.75 8.12
C LYS A 387 -1.19 29.81 8.51
N ALA A 388 -2.31 29.42 9.10
CA ALA A 388 -3.37 30.35 9.51
C ALA A 388 -3.05 31.08 10.81
N PHE A 389 -2.26 30.48 11.71
CA PHE A 389 -2.00 31.01 13.06
C PHE A 389 -0.55 31.48 13.29
N ASN A 390 0.40 31.24 12.39
CA ASN A 390 1.77 31.75 12.46
C ASN A 390 2.01 33.02 11.60
N HIS A 391 0.96 33.79 11.33
CA HIS A 391 1.05 35.11 10.69
C HIS A 391 0.56 36.22 11.60
#